data_AF-A0AAD5KDR0-F1
#
_entry.id   AF-A0AAD5KDR0-F1
#
_cell.length_a   1.000
_cell.length_b   1.000
_cell.length_c   1.000
_cell.angle_alpha   90.00
_cell.angle_beta   90.00
_cell.angle_gamma   90.00
#
_symmetry.space_group_name_H-M   'P 1'
#
loop_
_entity.id
_entity.type
_entity.pdbx_description
1 polymer ?
#
loop_
_entity_poly.entity_id
_entity_poly.type
_entity_poly.pdbx_seq_one_letter_code
_entity_poly.pdbx_strand_id
1 'polypeptide(L)'
;MSGILDKSGAEAGLPTKTLADGTVSKVTLVPFYDRTGLIYETLGTLYEAINQQILITILVIIVMVYNLRASLLISALLPMAVLMCFIFMKQFGVDANIVALSGIAIAIGTMVDLGIILNENVLRHLEIAPKGPTKLKTVYLASAEVSGAILTAVSTTIISFLPVFTLQAAEGKLFGPLAYTKTFALISAIKLKSVKAYSLLPFLGFCGLAAHRTMDAIGRIGFVKIYPRILNWCLAHKALFSLFPLFIILLGISVWLGFGRVFGVVPKALDVVGVNIRSTGFWSGLTHTFPGLGKEFMPSLNEGSFLLMPTTMPHSGIQENKEILQKLDMLVTAIPEVDMIVGKAGRAETAIDPAPISMFENTINYKSEYATDINGNRLRFKVSEGKYELKDSTFYDPSTMTPNQIKVSDLIEDEDGEYFRQWRDHIRTPDDIWNEIVSVINLPGVTSSPKLHPSKPGS
;
A
#
# COMPACT_ATOMS: atom_id res chain seq x y z
N MET A 1 -10.27 9.19 20.48
CA MET A 1 -10.02 10.62 20.17
C MET A 1 -9.65 11.52 21.37
N SER A 2 -9.87 11.16 22.65
CA SER A 2 -9.61 12.11 23.76
C SER A 2 -8.14 12.29 24.17
N GLY A 3 -7.22 11.41 23.75
CA GLY A 3 -5.83 11.40 24.25
C GLY A 3 -4.90 12.49 23.70
N ILE A 4 -5.29 13.22 22.64
CA ILE A 4 -4.41 14.21 21.99
C ILE A 4 -4.65 15.64 22.50
N LEU A 5 -5.90 15.99 22.85
CA LEU A 5 -6.21 17.29 23.47
C LEU A 5 -5.65 17.42 24.89
N ASP A 6 -5.52 16.29 25.61
CA ASP A 6 -4.86 16.26 26.91
C ASP A 6 -3.36 16.62 26.78
N LYS A 7 -2.72 16.23 25.66
CA LYS A 7 -1.31 16.58 25.37
C LYS A 7 -1.10 18.02 24.90
N SER A 8 -2.10 18.68 24.32
CA SER A 8 -1.97 20.07 23.87
C SER A 8 -2.14 21.08 25.00
N GLY A 9 -2.55 20.64 26.20
CA GLY A 9 -2.79 21.49 27.37
C GLY A 9 -3.97 22.47 27.19
N ALA A 10 -4.67 22.41 26.05
CA ALA A 10 -5.74 23.34 25.72
C ALA A 10 -6.94 23.22 26.67
N GLU A 11 -7.20 22.02 27.20
CA GLU A 11 -8.30 21.78 28.14
C GLU A 11 -8.06 22.35 29.54
N ALA A 12 -6.80 22.60 29.93
CA ALA A 12 -6.47 23.14 31.24
C ALA A 12 -6.87 24.62 31.39
N GLY A 13 -6.98 25.35 30.28
CA GLY A 13 -7.35 26.77 30.24
C GLY A 13 -8.84 27.06 30.00
N LEU A 14 -9.68 26.03 29.86
CA LEU A 14 -11.10 26.23 29.52
C LEU A 14 -11.91 26.70 30.73
N PRO A 15 -12.87 27.63 30.53
CA PRO A 15 -13.66 28.19 31.61
C PRO A 15 -14.47 27.10 32.33
N THR A 16 -14.43 27.16 33.65
CA THR A 16 -15.20 26.30 34.57
C THR A 16 -16.11 27.16 35.42
N LYS A 17 -17.33 26.69 35.66
CA LYS A 17 -18.30 27.35 36.54
C LYS A 17 -18.96 26.31 37.43
N THR A 18 -18.93 26.54 38.75
CA THR A 18 -19.71 25.76 39.70
C THR A 18 -21.15 26.25 39.66
N LEU A 19 -22.08 25.35 39.35
CA LEU A 19 -23.52 25.57 39.33
C LEU A 19 -24.08 25.57 40.76
N ALA A 20 -25.31 26.06 40.92
CA ALA A 20 -25.94 26.22 42.23
C ALA A 20 -26.22 24.89 42.96
N ASP A 21 -26.20 23.77 42.22
CA ASP A 21 -26.32 22.40 42.72
C ASP A 21 -24.98 21.76 43.14
N GLY A 22 -23.88 22.52 43.06
CA GLY A 22 -22.53 22.06 43.38
C GLY A 22 -21.82 21.33 42.24
N THR A 23 -22.46 21.14 41.08
CA THR A 23 -21.81 20.53 39.91
C THR A 23 -20.91 21.53 39.18
N VAL A 24 -19.74 21.08 38.73
CA VAL A 24 -18.80 21.94 37.98
C VAL A 24 -19.05 21.75 36.48
N SER A 25 -19.58 22.78 35.83
CA SER A 25 -19.72 22.83 34.38
C SER A 25 -18.42 23.32 33.76
N LYS A 26 -17.75 22.45 32.98
CA LYS A 26 -16.52 22.76 32.25
C LYS A 26 -16.78 22.72 30.75
N VAL A 27 -16.35 23.75 30.03
CA VAL A 27 -16.34 23.71 28.56
C VAL A 27 -15.34 22.64 28.12
N THR A 28 -15.77 21.75 27.22
CA THR A 28 -14.94 20.67 26.69
C THR A 28 -14.77 20.85 25.19
N LEU A 29 -13.55 20.66 24.70
CA LEU A 29 -13.27 20.64 23.27
C LEU A 29 -13.39 19.20 22.79
N VAL A 30 -14.28 18.94 21.83
CA VAL A 30 -14.43 17.62 21.20
C VAL A 30 -13.92 17.75 19.77
N PRO A 31 -12.76 17.15 19.43
CA PRO A 31 -12.21 17.26 18.10
C PRO A 31 -12.99 16.31 17.19
N PHE A 32 -13.63 16.86 16.16
CA PHE A 32 -14.43 16.05 15.24
C PHE A 32 -13.65 15.59 14.01
N TYR A 33 -12.43 16.08 13.78
CA TYR A 33 -11.61 15.67 12.65
C TYR A 33 -10.14 15.88 12.99
N ASP A 34 -9.36 14.79 13.02
CA ASP A 34 -7.94 14.81 13.32
C ASP A 34 -7.19 13.90 12.33
N ARG A 35 -6.28 14.50 11.55
CA ARG A 35 -5.45 13.78 10.58
C ARG A 35 -4.24 13.10 11.21
N THR A 36 -3.90 13.46 12.44
CA THR A 36 -2.70 12.97 13.13
C THR A 36 -2.75 11.45 13.32
N GLY A 37 -3.92 10.91 13.70
CA GLY A 37 -4.11 9.46 13.85
C GLY A 37 -3.81 8.70 12.55
N LEU A 38 -4.39 9.15 11.43
CA LEU A 38 -4.13 8.56 10.12
C LEU A 38 -2.64 8.64 9.73
N ILE A 39 -1.95 9.74 10.05
CA ILE A 39 -0.51 9.88 9.78
C ILE A 39 0.29 8.82 10.57
N TYR A 40 -0.01 8.61 11.85
CA TYR A 40 0.70 7.60 12.64
C TYR A 40 0.38 6.17 12.21
N GLU A 41 -0.88 5.85 11.91
CA GLU A 41 -1.29 4.54 11.42
C GLU A 41 -0.62 4.21 10.07
N THR A 42 -0.57 5.19 9.17
CA THR A 42 0.09 5.02 7.86
C THR A 42 1.61 4.89 7.99
N LEU A 43 2.25 5.64 8.89
CA LEU A 43 3.68 5.47 9.20
C LEU A 43 3.97 4.11 9.86
N GLY A 44 3.09 3.62 10.74
CA GLY A 44 3.20 2.32 11.37
C GLY A 44 3.13 1.17 10.37
N THR A 45 2.09 1.18 9.52
CA THR A 45 1.92 0.20 8.42
C THR A 45 3.15 0.17 7.52
N LEU A 46 3.69 1.35 7.22
CA LEU A 46 4.87 1.51 6.39
C LEU A 46 6.15 0.98 7.06
N TYR A 47 6.35 1.26 8.34
CA TYR A 47 7.47 0.75 9.12
C TYR A 47 7.44 -0.78 9.17
N GLU A 48 6.27 -1.37 9.41
CA GLU A 48 6.08 -2.81 9.38
C GLU A 48 6.40 -3.41 8.01
N ALA A 49 5.88 -2.82 6.93
CA ALA A 49 6.14 -3.26 5.56
C ALA A 49 7.64 -3.21 5.21
N ILE A 50 8.34 -2.13 5.56
CA ILE A 50 9.79 -2.00 5.34
C ILE A 50 10.56 -3.05 6.12
N ASN A 51 10.24 -3.28 7.40
CA ASN A 51 10.90 -4.29 8.22
C ASN A 51 10.66 -5.70 7.67
N GLN A 52 9.42 -6.04 7.31
CA GLN A 52 9.09 -7.32 6.68
C GLN A 52 9.84 -7.50 5.37
N GLN A 53 9.92 -6.45 4.54
CA GLN A 53 10.64 -6.50 3.29
C GLN A 53 12.14 -6.74 3.50
N ILE A 54 12.77 -6.03 4.43
CA ILE A 54 14.18 -6.22 4.79
C ILE A 54 14.41 -7.65 5.27
N LEU A 55 13.55 -8.17 6.16
CA LEU A 55 13.65 -9.52 6.70
C LEU A 55 13.54 -10.59 5.60
N ILE A 56 12.51 -10.49 4.75
CA ILE A 56 12.30 -11.41 3.62
C ILE A 56 13.48 -11.35 2.66
N THR A 57 13.98 -10.15 2.37
CA THR A 57 15.15 -9.95 1.50
C THR A 57 16.38 -10.64 2.07
N ILE A 58 16.65 -10.49 3.37
CA ILE A 58 17.77 -11.16 4.05
C ILE A 58 17.61 -12.69 3.96
N LEU A 59 16.40 -13.20 4.20
CA LEU A 59 16.10 -14.63 4.11
C LEU A 59 16.34 -15.16 2.70
N VAL A 60 15.83 -14.48 1.68
CA VAL A 60 16.03 -14.86 0.26
C VAL A 60 17.51 -14.83 -0.11
N ILE A 61 18.28 -13.83 0.33
CA ILE A 61 19.72 -13.77 0.07
C ILE A 61 20.43 -14.97 0.71
N ILE A 62 20.13 -15.30 1.98
CA ILE A 62 20.74 -16.44 2.68
C ILE A 62 20.47 -17.74 1.92
N VAL A 63 19.22 -17.94 1.47
CA VAL A 63 18.81 -19.13 0.73
C VAL A 63 19.40 -19.18 -0.69
N MET A 64 19.58 -18.04 -1.36
CA MET A 64 20.14 -18.01 -2.72
C MET A 64 21.66 -18.17 -2.74
N VAL A 65 22.36 -17.47 -1.83
CA VAL A 65 23.82 -17.38 -1.86
C VAL A 65 24.48 -18.52 -1.07
N TYR A 66 23.77 -19.15 -0.12
CA TYR A 66 24.20 -20.27 0.75
C TYR A 66 25.51 -20.06 1.53
N ASN A 67 26.17 -18.91 1.37
CA ASN A 67 27.30 -18.44 2.14
C ASN A 67 26.81 -17.36 3.10
N LEU A 68 26.68 -17.71 4.40
CA LEU A 68 26.16 -16.82 5.43
C LEU A 68 26.90 -15.47 5.46
N ARG A 69 28.20 -15.47 5.22
CA ARG A 69 29.03 -14.25 5.22
C ARG A 69 28.76 -13.36 4.02
N ALA A 70 28.71 -13.92 2.81
CA ALA A 70 28.35 -13.15 1.63
C ALA A 70 26.92 -12.60 1.73
N SER A 71 26.02 -13.37 2.35
CA SER A 71 24.64 -12.97 2.61
C SER A 71 24.55 -11.82 3.61
N LEU A 72 25.33 -11.86 4.69
CA LEU A 72 25.45 -10.77 5.67
C LEU A 72 26.02 -9.50 5.04
N LEU A 73 26.97 -9.62 4.11
CA LEU A 73 27.54 -8.49 3.39
C LEU A 73 26.53 -7.81 2.46
N ILE A 74 25.76 -8.58 1.69
CA ILE A 74 24.70 -8.05 0.83
C ILE A 74 23.58 -7.44 1.68
N SER A 75 23.22 -8.09 2.79
CA SER A 75 22.24 -7.57 3.76
C SER A 75 22.66 -6.22 4.33
N ALA A 76 23.93 -6.03 4.70
CA ALA A 76 24.42 -4.76 5.23
C ALA A 76 24.40 -3.60 4.20
N LEU A 77 24.44 -3.91 2.90
CA LEU A 77 24.35 -2.91 1.83
C LEU A 77 22.99 -2.19 1.86
N LEU A 78 21.92 -2.91 2.19
CA LEU A 78 20.55 -2.42 2.06
C LEU A 78 20.27 -1.28 3.06
N PRO A 79 20.49 -1.41 4.39
CA PRO A 79 20.33 -0.30 5.31
C PRO A 79 21.20 0.91 4.94
N MET A 80 22.44 0.68 4.48
CA MET A 80 23.33 1.76 4.06
C MET A 80 22.79 2.52 2.84
N ALA A 81 22.23 1.82 1.86
CA ALA A 81 21.64 2.44 0.67
C ALA A 81 20.38 3.24 1.01
N VAL A 82 19.53 2.72 1.90
CA VAL A 82 18.34 3.41 2.39
C VAL A 82 18.71 4.66 3.17
N LEU A 83 19.73 4.61 4.04
CA LEU A 83 20.24 5.78 4.76
C LEU A 83 20.78 6.86 3.80
N MET A 84 21.52 6.46 2.76
CA MET A 84 21.96 7.41 1.72
C MET A 84 20.78 8.02 0.95
N CYS A 85 19.72 7.25 0.69
CA CYS A 85 18.50 7.76 0.08
C CYS A 85 17.85 8.84 0.95
N PHE A 86 17.74 8.64 2.27
CA PHE A 86 17.21 9.65 3.19
C PHE A 86 18.04 10.95 3.20
N ILE A 87 19.37 10.83 3.07
CA ILE A 87 20.25 12.01 2.92
C ILE A 87 19.88 12.80 1.66
N PHE A 88 19.68 12.12 0.52
CA PHE A 88 19.25 12.79 -0.71
C PHE A 88 17.84 13.38 -0.58
N MET A 89 16.89 12.67 0.02
CA MET A 89 15.53 13.20 0.24
C MET A 89 15.58 14.53 1.01
N LYS A 90 16.39 14.59 2.07
CA LYS A 90 16.58 15.83 2.84
C LYS A 90 17.21 16.94 2.00
N GLN A 91 18.17 16.62 1.13
CA GLN A 91 18.84 17.62 0.29
C GLN A 91 17.92 18.20 -0.80
N PHE A 92 17.02 17.39 -1.34
CA PHE A 92 16.09 17.79 -2.40
C PHE A 92 14.70 18.21 -1.88
N GLY A 93 14.50 18.25 -0.56
CA GLY A 93 13.23 18.64 0.05
C GLY A 93 12.07 17.70 -0.24
N VAL A 94 12.35 16.39 -0.39
CA VAL A 94 11.33 15.37 -0.63
C VAL A 94 10.80 14.86 0.71
N ASP A 95 9.51 15.06 0.96
CA ASP A 95 8.85 14.62 2.19
C ASP A 95 8.77 13.10 2.32
N ALA A 96 8.85 12.62 3.56
CA ALA A 96 8.69 11.21 3.91
C ALA A 96 7.19 10.86 4.03
N ASN A 97 6.57 10.54 2.91
CA ASN A 97 5.19 10.03 2.86
C ASN A 97 5.14 8.58 2.35
N ILE A 98 3.99 7.91 2.52
CA ILE A 98 3.79 6.49 2.15
C ILE A 98 4.24 6.21 0.70
N VAL A 99 3.87 7.09 -0.22
CA VAL A 99 4.14 6.93 -1.64
C VAL A 99 5.64 7.13 -1.94
N ALA A 100 6.30 8.08 -1.28
CA ALA A 100 7.75 8.25 -1.35
C ALA A 100 8.50 7.03 -0.82
N LEU A 101 8.13 6.49 0.35
CA LEU A 101 8.80 5.31 0.91
C LEU A 101 8.51 4.03 0.11
N SER A 102 7.34 3.93 -0.54
CA SER A 102 7.06 2.85 -1.51
C SER A 102 8.09 2.81 -2.65
N GLY A 103 8.69 3.95 -2.99
CA GLY A 103 9.73 4.03 -4.01
C GLY A 103 11.05 3.41 -3.55
N ILE A 104 11.36 3.56 -2.26
CA ILE A 104 12.47 2.85 -1.61
C ILE A 104 12.18 1.35 -1.59
N ALA A 105 10.96 0.94 -1.24
CA ALA A 105 10.55 -0.46 -1.24
C ALA A 105 10.72 -1.11 -2.63
N ILE A 106 10.28 -0.46 -3.70
CA ILE A 106 10.49 -0.96 -5.08
C ILE A 106 11.99 -1.02 -5.42
N ALA A 107 12.78 -0.05 -4.95
CA ALA A 107 14.22 0.00 -5.22
C ALA A 107 15.02 -1.09 -4.47
N ILE A 108 14.59 -1.53 -3.28
CA ILE A 108 15.29 -2.55 -2.50
C ILE A 108 15.50 -3.83 -3.32
N GLY A 109 14.46 -4.31 -4.02
CA GLY A 109 14.56 -5.53 -4.84
C GLY A 109 15.63 -5.40 -5.92
N THR A 110 15.60 -4.30 -6.67
CA THR A 110 16.58 -4.07 -7.75
C THR A 110 17.99 -3.81 -7.22
N MET A 111 18.16 -3.20 -6.05
CA MET A 111 19.49 -3.04 -5.42
C MET A 111 20.11 -4.36 -5.00
N VAL A 112 19.30 -5.24 -4.42
CA VAL A 112 19.75 -6.55 -3.93
C VAL A 112 20.21 -7.41 -5.11
N ASP A 113 19.49 -7.37 -6.24
CA ASP A 113 19.88 -8.06 -7.47
C ASP A 113 21.29 -7.68 -7.92
N LEU A 114 21.66 -6.39 -7.83
CA LEU A 114 23.01 -5.93 -8.18
C LEU A 114 24.08 -6.51 -7.25
N GLY A 115 23.77 -6.58 -5.95
CA GLY A 115 24.64 -7.17 -4.94
C GLY A 115 24.85 -8.65 -5.17
N ILE A 116 23.77 -9.39 -5.48
CA ILE A 116 23.80 -10.83 -5.79
C ILE A 116 24.62 -11.08 -7.05
N ILE A 117 24.33 -10.38 -8.16
CA ILE A 117 25.02 -10.57 -9.44
C ILE A 117 26.52 -10.35 -9.30
N LEU A 118 26.93 -9.28 -8.62
CA LEU A 118 28.34 -8.99 -8.41
C LEU A 118 29.01 -10.06 -7.54
N ASN A 119 28.38 -10.43 -6.42
CA ASN A 119 28.93 -11.40 -5.50
C ASN A 119 29.03 -12.80 -6.13
N GLU A 120 28.02 -13.24 -6.88
CA GLU A 120 28.03 -14.48 -7.64
C GLU A 120 29.16 -14.49 -8.68
N ASN A 121 29.36 -13.38 -9.41
CA ASN A 121 30.44 -13.32 -10.39
C ASN A 121 31.83 -13.37 -9.73
N VAL A 122 32.00 -12.66 -8.60
CA VAL A 122 33.25 -12.68 -7.83
C VAL A 122 33.51 -14.08 -7.25
N LEU A 123 32.51 -14.73 -6.66
CA LEU A 123 32.63 -16.09 -6.13
C LEU A 123 33.02 -17.08 -7.23
N ARG A 124 32.35 -17.04 -8.39
CA ARG A 124 32.67 -17.90 -9.54
C ARG A 124 34.10 -17.72 -10.03
N HIS A 125 34.58 -16.48 -10.12
CA HIS A 125 35.97 -16.20 -10.53
C HIS A 125 36.99 -16.64 -9.48
N LEU A 126 36.67 -16.56 -8.19
CA LEU A 126 37.53 -17.05 -7.11
C LEU A 126 37.61 -18.59 -7.09
N GLU A 127 36.55 -19.30 -7.50
CA GLU A 127 36.55 -20.76 -7.62
C GLU A 127 37.42 -21.27 -8.78
N ILE A 128 37.44 -20.54 -9.90
CA ILE A 128 38.18 -20.92 -11.12
C ILE A 128 39.65 -20.45 -11.07
N ALA A 129 39.96 -19.43 -10.26
CA ALA A 129 41.29 -18.85 -10.21
C ALA A 129 42.36 -19.85 -9.70
N PRO A 130 43.54 -19.93 -10.36
CA PRO A 130 44.69 -20.68 -9.84
C PRO A 130 45.12 -20.16 -8.46
N LYS A 131 45.79 -20.95 -7.61
CA LYS A 131 46.21 -20.55 -6.25
C LYS A 131 47.31 -19.45 -6.16
N GLY A 132 47.55 -18.68 -7.23
CA GLY A 132 48.69 -17.77 -7.39
C GLY A 132 48.47 -16.25 -7.51
N PRO A 133 47.34 -15.71 -8.04
CA PRO A 133 47.13 -14.27 -8.07
C PRO A 133 46.69 -13.73 -6.70
N THR A 134 47.12 -12.51 -6.38
CA THR A 134 46.61 -11.75 -5.24
C THR A 134 45.09 -11.70 -5.32
N LYS A 135 44.38 -12.23 -4.31
CA LYS A 135 42.91 -12.35 -4.26
C LYS A 135 42.19 -11.04 -4.67
N LEU A 136 42.76 -9.89 -4.32
CA LEU A 136 42.26 -8.56 -4.70
C LEU A 136 42.21 -8.32 -6.22
N LYS A 137 43.20 -8.79 -6.97
CA LYS A 137 43.24 -8.63 -8.42
C LYS A 137 42.12 -9.44 -9.08
N THR A 138 41.86 -10.66 -8.59
CA THR A 138 40.75 -11.50 -9.06
C THR A 138 39.40 -10.86 -8.78
N VAL A 139 39.20 -10.34 -7.55
CA VAL A 139 37.96 -9.63 -7.18
C VAL A 139 37.74 -8.39 -8.06
N TYR A 140 38.80 -7.61 -8.33
CA TYR A 140 38.73 -6.44 -9.19
C TYR A 140 38.35 -6.81 -10.63
N LEU A 141 38.99 -7.82 -11.22
CA LEU A 141 38.71 -8.26 -12.59
C LEU A 141 37.28 -8.78 -12.74
N ALA A 142 36.84 -9.63 -11.81
CA ALA A 142 35.48 -10.16 -11.79
C ALA A 142 34.44 -9.04 -11.60
N SER A 143 34.76 -8.03 -10.79
CA SER A 143 33.89 -6.87 -10.62
C SER A 143 33.85 -5.98 -11.87
N ALA A 144 35.00 -5.79 -12.54
CA ALA A 144 35.11 -4.95 -13.73
C ALA A 144 34.32 -5.52 -14.92
N GLU A 145 34.34 -6.85 -15.09
CA GLU A 145 33.60 -7.56 -16.15
C GLU A 145 32.10 -7.25 -16.14
N VAL A 146 31.46 -7.32 -14.97
CA VAL A 146 30.01 -7.17 -14.85
C VAL A 146 29.60 -5.71 -14.58
N SER A 147 30.56 -4.83 -14.30
CA SER A 147 30.28 -3.45 -13.95
C SER A 147 29.58 -2.64 -15.04
N GLY A 148 29.96 -2.85 -16.30
CA GLY A 148 29.31 -2.20 -17.44
C GLY A 148 27.83 -2.60 -17.56
N ALA A 149 27.55 -3.91 -17.51
CA ALA A 149 26.18 -4.43 -17.59
C ALA A 149 25.29 -3.93 -16.45
N ILE A 150 25.81 -3.92 -15.22
CA ILE A 150 25.10 -3.37 -14.04
C ILE A 150 24.78 -1.89 -14.24
N LEU A 151 25.74 -1.08 -14.69
CA LEU A 151 25.53 0.35 -14.87
C LEU A 151 24.46 0.62 -15.93
N THR A 152 24.48 -0.11 -17.05
CA THR A 152 23.47 0.00 -18.12
C THR A 152 22.08 -0.42 -17.63
N ALA A 153 21.99 -1.52 -16.87
CA ALA A 153 20.72 -2.00 -16.31
C ALA A 153 20.09 -1.00 -15.33
N VAL A 154 20.89 -0.45 -14.40
CA VAL A 154 20.40 0.56 -13.45
C VAL A 154 20.04 1.86 -14.15
N SER A 155 20.86 2.31 -15.12
CA SER A 155 20.57 3.52 -15.90
C SER A 155 19.25 3.39 -16.66
N THR A 156 19.00 2.24 -17.29
CA THR A 156 17.73 1.95 -17.98
C THR A 156 16.55 2.00 -17.00
N THR A 157 16.74 1.47 -15.79
CA THR A 157 15.71 1.49 -14.73
C THR A 157 15.42 2.91 -14.21
N ILE A 158 16.42 3.79 -14.16
CA ILE A 158 16.24 5.20 -13.81
C ILE A 158 15.52 5.93 -14.95
N ILE A 159 15.98 5.75 -16.19
CA ILE A 159 15.41 6.41 -17.38
C ILE A 159 13.96 5.98 -17.60
N SER A 160 13.60 4.72 -17.32
CA SER A 160 12.21 4.25 -17.48
C SER A 160 11.23 4.93 -16.53
N PHE A 161 11.70 5.58 -15.47
CA PHE A 161 10.89 6.36 -14.53
C PHE A 161 10.83 7.85 -14.88
N LEU A 162 11.59 8.30 -15.87
CA LEU A 162 11.57 9.70 -16.33
C LEU A 162 10.17 10.21 -16.72
N PRO A 163 9.30 9.41 -17.38
CA PRO A 163 7.94 9.85 -17.70
C PRO A 163 7.10 10.23 -16.48
N VAL A 164 7.38 9.66 -15.30
CA VAL A 164 6.62 10.00 -14.07
C VAL A 164 6.83 11.46 -13.67
N PHE A 165 8.00 12.03 -13.95
CA PHE A 165 8.26 13.46 -13.70
C PHE A 165 7.53 14.39 -14.67
N THR A 166 6.95 13.84 -15.76
CA THR A 166 6.15 14.63 -16.71
C THR A 166 4.69 14.74 -16.29
N LEU A 167 4.25 13.96 -15.29
CA LEU A 167 2.88 14.02 -14.75
C LEU A 167 2.65 15.37 -14.06
N GLN A 168 1.50 15.98 -14.36
CA GLN A 168 1.11 17.29 -13.83
C GLN A 168 0.01 17.15 -12.76
N ALA A 169 -0.30 18.27 -12.08
CA ALA A 169 -1.41 18.38 -11.13
C ALA A 169 -1.37 17.35 -9.98
N ALA A 170 -2.50 16.68 -9.69
CA ALA A 170 -2.64 15.76 -8.57
C ALA A 170 -1.79 14.49 -8.74
N GLU A 171 -1.69 13.96 -9.96
CA GLU A 171 -0.88 12.77 -10.26
C GLU A 171 0.61 13.02 -10.02
N GLY A 172 1.12 14.16 -10.48
CA GLY A 172 2.52 14.55 -10.27
C GLY A 172 2.86 14.74 -8.79
N LYS A 173 1.94 15.33 -8.00
CA LYS A 173 2.12 15.48 -6.54
C LYS A 173 2.12 14.14 -5.81
N LEU A 174 1.30 13.18 -6.26
CA LEU A 174 1.21 11.86 -5.65
C LEU A 174 2.41 10.98 -6.01
N PHE A 175 2.75 10.88 -7.31
CA PHE A 175 3.76 9.94 -7.82
C PHE A 175 5.16 10.55 -8.03
N GLY A 176 5.31 11.87 -8.01
CA GLY A 176 6.61 12.53 -8.09
C GLY A 176 7.57 12.08 -6.98
N PRO A 177 7.16 12.12 -5.69
CA PRO A 177 8.00 11.65 -4.59
C PRO A 177 8.45 10.19 -4.74
N LEU A 178 7.58 9.29 -5.23
CA LEU A 178 7.90 7.88 -5.53
C LEU A 178 9.06 7.76 -6.54
N ALA A 179 9.03 8.57 -7.60
CA ALA A 179 10.06 8.55 -8.63
C ALA A 179 11.40 9.09 -8.13
N TYR A 180 11.38 10.14 -7.30
CA TYR A 180 12.56 10.70 -6.66
C TYR A 180 13.25 9.69 -5.74
N THR A 181 12.51 9.11 -4.79
CA THR A 181 13.10 8.17 -3.84
C THR A 181 13.67 6.95 -4.54
N LYS A 182 12.96 6.37 -5.51
CA LYS A 182 13.50 5.24 -6.30
C LYS A 182 14.80 5.62 -7.01
N THR A 183 14.84 6.79 -7.64
CA THR A 183 16.03 7.27 -8.36
C THR A 183 17.20 7.51 -7.42
N PHE A 184 16.97 8.19 -6.28
CA PHE A 184 18.00 8.43 -5.27
C PHE A 184 18.51 7.14 -4.65
N ALA A 185 17.63 6.18 -4.42
CA ALA A 185 17.96 4.87 -3.90
C ALA A 185 18.91 4.13 -4.88
N LEU A 186 18.58 4.10 -6.18
CA LEU A 186 19.42 3.48 -7.21
C LEU A 186 20.77 4.19 -7.39
N ILE A 187 20.79 5.53 -7.38
CA ILE A 187 22.03 6.32 -7.42
C ILE A 187 22.88 6.02 -6.18
N SER A 188 22.26 5.88 -5.01
CA SER A 188 22.95 5.51 -3.77
C SER A 188 23.60 4.14 -3.88
N ALA A 189 22.92 3.15 -4.47
CA ALA A 189 23.49 1.83 -4.72
C ALA A 189 24.70 1.86 -5.67
N ILE A 190 24.64 2.65 -6.75
CA ILE A 190 25.79 2.86 -7.64
C ILE A 190 26.94 3.54 -6.89
N LYS A 191 26.65 4.61 -6.12
CA LYS A 191 27.67 5.32 -5.35
C LYS A 191 28.34 4.40 -4.33
N LEU A 192 27.56 3.62 -3.58
CA LEU A 192 28.06 2.64 -2.63
C LEU A 192 29.00 1.63 -3.28
N LYS A 193 28.68 1.17 -4.49
CA LYS A 193 29.56 0.30 -5.27
C LYS A 193 30.90 0.95 -5.59
N SER A 194 30.91 2.24 -5.94
CA SER A 194 32.13 2.99 -6.25
C SER A 194 32.99 3.29 -5.01
N VAL A 195 32.44 3.24 -3.79
CA VAL A 195 33.21 3.42 -2.56
C VAL A 195 34.18 2.24 -2.41
N LYS A 196 35.47 2.54 -2.20
CA LYS A 196 36.55 1.54 -2.01
C LYS A 196 36.22 0.45 -0.97
N ALA A 197 35.39 0.78 0.02
CA ALA A 197 34.89 -0.15 1.03
C ALA A 197 34.10 -1.33 0.43
N TYR A 198 33.33 -1.11 -0.64
CA TYR A 198 32.52 -2.17 -1.28
C TYR A 198 33.36 -3.13 -2.13
N SER A 199 34.42 -2.65 -2.79
CA SER A 199 35.44 -3.52 -3.42
C SER A 199 36.20 -4.37 -2.39
N LEU A 200 36.27 -3.90 -1.14
CA LEU A 200 36.87 -4.62 0.00
C LEU A 200 35.92 -5.61 0.68
N LEU A 201 34.61 -5.56 0.41
CA LEU A 201 33.61 -6.42 1.06
C LEU A 201 33.81 -7.91 0.70
N PRO A 202 33.98 -8.29 -0.58
CA PRO A 202 34.29 -9.67 -0.95
C PRO A 202 35.64 -10.15 -0.35
N PHE A 203 36.56 -9.22 -0.08
CA PHE A 203 37.85 -9.50 0.54
C PHE A 203 37.73 -9.80 2.05
N LEU A 204 36.89 -9.06 2.78
CA LEU A 204 36.59 -9.30 4.20
C LEU A 204 35.87 -10.64 4.43
N GLY A 205 34.96 -11.03 3.53
CA GLY A 205 34.28 -12.33 3.61
C GLY A 205 35.22 -13.53 3.45
N PHE A 206 36.36 -13.36 2.76
CA PHE A 206 37.25 -14.43 2.31
C PHE A 206 38.54 -14.58 3.14
N CYS A 207 38.80 -13.72 4.11
CA CYS A 207 40.02 -13.78 4.94
C CYS A 207 40.02 -14.92 5.98
N GLY A 208 38.90 -15.61 6.20
CA GLY A 208 38.83 -16.73 7.14
C GLY A 208 38.09 -17.95 6.60
N LEU A 209 38.83 -19.00 6.24
CA LEU A 209 38.38 -20.39 6.17
C LEU A 209 37.48 -20.85 5.00
N ALA A 210 37.76 -22.10 4.62
CA ALA A 210 37.31 -22.85 3.47
C ALA A 210 35.78 -23.02 3.37
N ALA A 211 35.25 -22.80 2.16
CA ALA A 211 33.86 -23.08 1.83
C ALA A 211 33.60 -24.60 1.87
N HIS A 212 32.81 -25.05 2.83
CA HIS A 212 32.35 -26.42 2.91
C HIS A 212 31.24 -26.66 1.89
N ARG A 213 31.67 -27.23 0.77
CA ARG A 213 30.91 -27.79 -0.36
C ARG A 213 29.93 -28.88 0.12
N THR A 214 28.63 -28.63 0.23
CA THR A 214 27.63 -29.73 0.30
C THR A 214 26.25 -29.41 -0.29
N MET A 215 25.68 -28.20 -0.12
CA MET A 215 24.30 -27.93 -0.58
C MET A 215 24.14 -27.27 -1.95
N ASP A 216 25.25 -26.82 -2.58
CA ASP A 216 25.27 -26.41 -3.99
C ASP A 216 24.78 -27.50 -4.95
N ALA A 217 24.81 -28.75 -4.52
CA ALA A 217 24.42 -29.89 -5.32
C ALA A 217 22.89 -29.94 -5.58
N ILE A 218 22.02 -29.68 -4.61
CA ILE A 218 20.60 -30.04 -4.76
C ILE A 218 19.86 -29.11 -5.73
N GLY A 219 20.03 -27.79 -5.59
CA GLY A 219 19.45 -26.79 -6.50
C GLY A 219 20.08 -26.78 -7.89
N ARG A 220 21.42 -26.86 -7.97
CA ARG A 220 22.12 -26.92 -9.27
C ARG A 220 21.87 -28.25 -9.98
N ILE A 221 21.80 -29.41 -9.31
CA ILE A 221 21.53 -30.70 -9.97
C ILE A 221 20.11 -30.73 -10.55
N GLY A 222 19.11 -30.21 -9.83
CA GLY A 222 17.75 -30.09 -10.35
C GLY A 222 17.69 -29.16 -11.57
N PHE A 223 18.21 -27.94 -11.45
CA PHE A 223 18.19 -26.97 -12.55
C PHE A 223 19.04 -27.44 -13.74
N VAL A 224 20.27 -27.90 -13.52
CA VAL A 224 21.19 -28.34 -14.59
C VAL A 224 20.73 -29.62 -15.28
N LYS A 225 19.92 -30.48 -14.65
CA LYS A 225 19.33 -31.65 -15.34
C LYS A 225 18.00 -31.35 -16.02
N ILE A 226 17.14 -30.56 -15.39
CA ILE A 226 15.77 -30.30 -15.86
C ILE A 226 15.77 -29.19 -16.93
N TYR A 227 16.52 -28.10 -16.72
CA TYR A 227 16.53 -26.95 -17.62
C TYR A 227 16.99 -27.32 -19.03
N PRO A 228 18.11 -28.06 -19.26
CA PRO A 228 18.49 -28.46 -20.61
C PRO A 228 17.48 -29.39 -21.27
N ARG A 229 16.77 -30.22 -20.50
CA ARG A 229 15.73 -31.09 -21.04
C ARG A 229 14.54 -30.29 -21.56
N ILE A 230 14.09 -29.31 -20.80
CA ILE A 230 13.03 -28.37 -21.22
C ILE A 230 13.50 -27.52 -22.40
N LEU A 231 14.72 -26.99 -22.34
CA LEU A 231 15.29 -26.17 -23.40
C LEU A 231 15.41 -26.94 -24.71
N ASN A 232 15.93 -28.16 -24.69
CA ASN A 232 16.02 -29.02 -25.88
C ASN A 232 14.64 -29.35 -26.44
N TRP A 233 13.64 -29.56 -25.58
CA TRP A 233 12.26 -29.77 -26.02
C TRP A 233 11.67 -28.52 -26.70
N CYS A 234 11.88 -27.33 -26.12
CA CYS A 234 11.47 -26.05 -26.71
C CYS A 234 12.16 -25.79 -28.06
N LEU A 235 13.46 -26.11 -28.15
CA LEU A 235 14.25 -25.97 -29.37
C LEU A 235 13.86 -27.00 -30.45
N ALA A 236 13.40 -28.18 -30.06
CA ALA A 236 12.87 -29.18 -31.00
C ALA A 236 11.48 -28.79 -31.53
N HIS A 237 10.65 -28.16 -30.69
CA HIS A 237 9.27 -27.78 -31.03
C HIS A 237 9.08 -26.26 -31.14
N LYS A 238 9.96 -25.58 -31.88
CA LYS A 238 9.99 -24.10 -31.96
C LYS A 238 8.63 -23.47 -32.32
N ALA A 239 7.88 -24.08 -33.23
CA ALA A 239 6.55 -23.59 -33.63
C ALA A 239 5.53 -23.71 -32.50
N LEU A 240 5.50 -24.85 -31.80
CA LEU A 240 4.63 -25.09 -30.65
C LEU A 240 5.00 -24.16 -29.48
N PHE A 241 6.31 -23.99 -29.25
CA PHE A 241 6.79 -23.06 -28.24
C PHE A 241 6.40 -21.62 -28.57
N SER A 242 6.58 -21.15 -29.81
CA SER A 242 6.20 -19.79 -30.21
C SER A 242 4.70 -19.51 -30.12
N LEU A 243 3.84 -20.53 -30.27
CA LEU A 243 2.39 -20.39 -30.06
C LEU A 243 2.05 -20.03 -28.60
N PHE A 244 2.86 -20.47 -27.64
CA PHE A 244 2.56 -20.26 -26.21
C PHE A 244 2.73 -18.79 -25.76
N PRO A 245 3.88 -18.09 -25.98
CA PRO A 245 3.97 -16.65 -25.75
C PRO A 245 2.98 -15.86 -26.58
N LEU A 246 2.72 -16.26 -27.83
CA LEU A 246 1.74 -15.59 -28.67
C LEU A 246 0.33 -15.69 -28.08
N PHE A 247 -0.04 -16.86 -27.56
CA PHE A 247 -1.29 -17.08 -26.86
C PHE A 247 -1.38 -16.23 -25.59
N ILE A 248 -0.32 -16.16 -24.78
CA ILE A 248 -0.29 -15.30 -23.57
C ILE A 248 -0.46 -13.83 -23.94
N ILE A 249 0.24 -13.35 -24.98
CA ILE A 249 0.12 -11.98 -25.47
C ILE A 249 -1.32 -11.71 -25.92
N LEU A 250 -1.89 -12.61 -26.72
CA LEU A 250 -3.25 -12.46 -27.24
C LEU A 250 -4.31 -12.50 -26.13
N LEU A 251 -4.15 -13.38 -25.15
CA LEU A 251 -5.00 -13.45 -23.97
C LEU A 251 -4.87 -12.17 -23.15
N GLY A 252 -3.65 -11.69 -22.89
CA GLY A 252 -3.39 -10.47 -22.15
C GLY A 252 -4.03 -9.24 -22.81
N ILE A 253 -3.90 -9.10 -24.12
CA ILE A 253 -4.53 -8.00 -24.88
C ILE A 253 -6.07 -8.13 -24.84
N SER A 254 -6.59 -9.36 -24.92
CA SER A 254 -8.04 -9.63 -24.85
C SER A 254 -8.63 -9.28 -23.48
N VAL A 255 -7.92 -9.59 -22.39
CA VAL A 255 -8.31 -9.21 -21.02
C VAL A 255 -8.20 -7.70 -20.83
N TRP A 256 -7.17 -7.06 -21.38
CA TRP A 256 -6.94 -5.62 -21.20
C TRP A 256 -7.96 -4.76 -21.95
N LEU A 257 -8.09 -4.94 -23.27
CA LEU A 257 -8.91 -4.08 -24.13
C LEU A 257 -10.36 -4.57 -24.29
N GLY A 258 -10.61 -5.84 -23.93
CA GLY A 258 -11.86 -6.56 -24.15
C GLY A 258 -11.83 -7.38 -25.44
N PHE A 259 -12.30 -8.62 -25.37
CA PHE A 259 -12.29 -9.59 -26.48
C PHE A 259 -12.98 -9.03 -27.73
N GLY A 260 -14.10 -8.33 -27.54
CA GLY A 260 -14.86 -7.71 -28.63
C GLY A 260 -14.09 -6.61 -29.39
N ARG A 261 -13.16 -5.89 -28.74
CA ARG A 261 -12.32 -4.88 -29.42
C ARG A 261 -11.15 -5.53 -30.15
N VAL A 262 -10.51 -6.52 -29.55
CA VAL A 262 -9.33 -7.20 -30.11
C VAL A 262 -9.67 -8.00 -31.35
N PHE A 263 -10.73 -8.80 -31.27
CA PHE A 263 -11.17 -9.62 -32.39
C PHE A 263 -12.22 -8.95 -33.27
N GLY A 264 -12.51 -7.65 -33.10
CA GLY A 264 -13.55 -6.95 -33.85
C GLY A 264 -13.35 -6.93 -35.38
N VAL A 265 -12.14 -7.20 -35.86
CA VAL A 265 -11.82 -7.36 -37.29
C VAL A 265 -12.39 -8.67 -37.85
N VAL A 266 -12.45 -9.74 -37.05
CA VAL A 266 -12.89 -11.08 -37.48
C VAL A 266 -14.39 -11.09 -37.82
N PRO A 267 -15.31 -10.58 -36.97
CA PRO A 267 -16.71 -10.43 -37.35
C PRO A 267 -16.90 -9.49 -38.54
N LYS A 268 -16.17 -8.37 -38.61
CA LYS A 268 -16.28 -7.44 -39.75
C LYS A 268 -15.89 -8.08 -41.09
N ALA A 269 -14.86 -8.92 -41.11
CA ALA A 269 -14.44 -9.64 -42.32
C ALA A 269 -15.43 -10.75 -42.71
N LEU A 270 -16.06 -11.40 -41.73
CA LEU A 270 -17.01 -12.48 -41.96
C LEU A 270 -18.42 -11.96 -42.31
N ASP A 271 -18.78 -10.77 -41.83
CA ASP A 271 -19.98 -10.03 -42.24
C ASP A 271 -19.94 -9.71 -43.75
N VAL A 272 -18.76 -9.45 -44.34
CA VAL A 272 -18.57 -9.22 -45.79
C VAL A 272 -18.86 -10.48 -46.62
N VAL A 273 -18.69 -11.67 -46.03
CA VAL A 273 -18.99 -12.98 -46.66
C VAL A 273 -20.42 -13.45 -46.32
N GLY A 274 -21.21 -12.64 -45.60
CA GLY A 274 -22.60 -12.92 -45.24
C GLY A 274 -22.78 -13.83 -44.02
N VAL A 275 -21.72 -14.07 -43.23
CA VAL A 275 -21.77 -14.93 -42.03
C VAL A 275 -21.65 -14.09 -40.76
N ASN A 276 -22.77 -13.93 -40.04
CA ASN A 276 -22.82 -13.11 -38.83
C ASN A 276 -22.49 -13.93 -37.58
N ILE A 277 -21.24 -13.87 -37.13
CA ILE A 277 -20.72 -14.70 -36.01
C ILE A 277 -20.99 -14.07 -34.64
N ARG A 278 -21.39 -12.79 -34.59
CA ARG A 278 -21.61 -12.05 -33.32
C ARG A 278 -22.75 -12.63 -32.48
N SER A 279 -23.72 -13.28 -33.11
CA SER A 279 -24.86 -13.95 -32.46
C SER A 279 -24.56 -15.39 -32.00
N THR A 280 -23.39 -15.93 -32.32
CA THR A 280 -23.02 -17.29 -31.91
C THR A 280 -22.72 -17.30 -30.42
N GLY A 281 -23.30 -18.26 -29.67
CA GLY A 281 -23.14 -18.35 -28.21
C GLY A 281 -21.68 -18.40 -27.72
N PHE A 282 -20.79 -18.98 -28.52
CA PHE A 282 -19.34 -18.99 -28.23
C PHE A 282 -18.73 -17.57 -28.28
N TRP A 283 -19.08 -16.76 -29.28
CA TRP A 283 -18.53 -15.42 -29.45
C TRP A 283 -19.11 -14.42 -28.44
N SER A 284 -20.41 -14.54 -28.16
CA SER A 284 -21.10 -13.76 -27.12
C SER A 284 -20.57 -14.12 -25.72
N GLY A 285 -20.39 -15.41 -25.43
CA GLY A 285 -19.83 -15.87 -24.16
C GLY A 285 -18.41 -15.38 -23.89
N LEU A 286 -17.53 -15.41 -24.90
CA LEU A 286 -16.18 -14.85 -24.79
C LEU A 286 -16.17 -13.33 -24.63
N THR A 287 -17.11 -12.62 -25.28
CA THR A 287 -17.24 -11.16 -25.14
C THR A 287 -17.72 -10.77 -23.74
N HIS A 288 -18.64 -11.54 -23.14
CA HIS A 288 -19.11 -11.33 -21.78
C HIS A 288 -18.08 -11.72 -20.70
N THR A 289 -17.30 -12.78 -20.94
CA THR A 289 -16.26 -13.22 -20.00
C THR A 289 -15.06 -12.27 -19.99
N PHE A 290 -14.78 -11.62 -21.13
CA PHE A 290 -13.66 -10.67 -21.29
C PHE A 290 -14.15 -9.31 -21.80
N PRO A 291 -14.88 -8.54 -20.99
CA PRO A 291 -15.39 -7.21 -21.38
C PRO A 291 -14.29 -6.14 -21.45
N GLY A 292 -13.10 -6.43 -20.90
CA GLY A 292 -11.99 -5.48 -20.75
C GLY A 292 -11.87 -5.01 -19.29
N LEU A 293 -10.69 -4.52 -18.92
CA LEU A 293 -10.47 -3.95 -17.59
C LEU A 293 -11.15 -2.57 -17.46
N GLY A 294 -11.72 -2.32 -16.28
CA GLY A 294 -12.23 -1.00 -15.90
C GLY A 294 -11.14 0.07 -15.90
N LYS A 295 -11.54 1.33 -16.02
CA LYS A 295 -10.63 2.49 -15.95
C LYS A 295 -11.00 3.31 -14.73
N GLU A 296 -10.05 3.49 -13.83
CA GLU A 296 -10.15 4.41 -12.70
C GLU A 296 -9.00 5.41 -12.76
N PHE A 297 -9.27 6.64 -12.32
CA PHE A 297 -8.27 7.72 -12.33
C PHE A 297 -7.16 7.46 -11.31
N MET A 298 -7.52 7.08 -10.09
CA MET A 298 -6.62 6.71 -9.00
C MET A 298 -7.34 5.72 -8.07
N PRO A 299 -6.62 4.80 -7.40
CA PRO A 299 -7.23 3.96 -6.38
C PRO A 299 -7.81 4.84 -5.26
N SER A 300 -8.94 4.42 -4.71
CA SER A 300 -9.51 5.07 -3.52
C SER A 300 -8.57 4.87 -2.33
N LEU A 301 -8.10 5.96 -1.74
CA LEU A 301 -7.31 5.93 -0.52
C LEU A 301 -8.25 5.89 0.69
N ASN A 302 -7.95 5.02 1.63
CA ASN A 302 -8.67 4.97 2.90
C ASN A 302 -8.11 6.05 3.83
N GLU A 303 -8.95 7.02 4.22
CA GLU A 303 -8.61 8.13 5.12
C GLU A 303 -9.25 8.01 6.52
N GLY A 304 -9.87 6.87 6.85
CA GLY A 304 -10.62 6.68 8.11
C GLY A 304 -11.86 7.58 8.25
N SER A 305 -12.20 8.32 7.19
CA SER A 305 -13.32 9.26 7.16
C SER A 305 -13.91 9.38 5.75
N PHE A 306 -15.18 9.77 5.70
CA PHE A 306 -15.91 10.11 4.50
C PHE A 306 -16.38 11.57 4.57
N LEU A 307 -16.48 12.19 3.39
CA LEU A 307 -17.10 13.49 3.23
C LEU A 307 -18.38 13.30 2.43
N LEU A 308 -19.52 13.58 3.04
CA LEU A 308 -20.83 13.51 2.40
C LEU A 308 -21.30 14.94 2.08
N MET A 309 -21.62 15.20 0.81
CA MET A 309 -22.03 16.52 0.33
C MET A 309 -23.39 16.49 -0.37
N PRO A 310 -24.50 16.40 0.38
CA PRO A 310 -25.82 16.46 -0.18
C PRO A 310 -26.26 17.92 -0.38
N THR A 311 -27.18 18.13 -1.33
CA THR A 311 -27.80 19.43 -1.55
C THR A 311 -29.31 19.34 -1.41
N THR A 312 -29.90 20.38 -0.82
CA THR A 312 -31.35 20.59 -0.75
C THR A 312 -31.81 21.51 -1.87
N MET A 313 -33.13 21.64 -2.03
CA MET A 313 -33.71 22.60 -2.97
C MET A 313 -33.24 24.02 -2.67
N PRO A 314 -32.77 24.82 -3.66
CA PRO A 314 -32.16 26.13 -3.41
C PRO A 314 -33.03 27.17 -2.69
N HIS A 315 -34.35 26.94 -2.62
CA HIS A 315 -35.33 27.83 -2.00
C HIS A 315 -35.78 27.35 -0.59
N SER A 316 -35.14 26.31 -0.06
CA SER A 316 -35.39 25.82 1.30
C SER A 316 -35.03 26.88 2.34
N GLY A 317 -35.91 27.09 3.33
CA GLY A 317 -35.60 27.97 4.46
C GLY A 317 -34.49 27.43 5.36
N ILE A 318 -33.84 28.31 6.12
CA ILE A 318 -32.75 27.94 7.05
C ILE A 318 -33.22 26.90 8.08
N GLN A 319 -34.46 27.05 8.56
CA GLN A 319 -35.05 26.14 9.55
C GLN A 319 -35.20 24.72 9.00
N GLU A 320 -35.74 24.58 7.78
CA GLU A 320 -35.87 23.29 7.10
C GLU A 320 -34.50 22.64 6.88
N ASN A 321 -33.51 23.43 6.45
CA ASN A 321 -32.15 22.91 6.24
C ASN A 321 -31.50 22.41 7.53
N LYS A 322 -31.74 23.11 8.65
CA LYS A 322 -31.28 22.66 9.96
C LYS A 322 -31.95 21.35 10.37
N GLU A 323 -33.25 21.21 10.15
CA GLU A 323 -34.00 19.98 10.46
C GLU A 323 -33.56 18.80 9.60
N ILE A 324 -33.34 19.01 8.31
CA ILE A 324 -32.82 17.98 7.40
C ILE A 324 -31.41 17.57 7.84
N LEU A 325 -30.52 18.53 8.13
CA LEU A 325 -29.16 18.24 8.58
C LEU A 325 -29.16 17.42 9.88
N GLN A 326 -29.98 17.79 10.86
CA GLN A 326 -30.10 17.06 12.12
C GLN A 326 -30.64 15.63 11.92
N LYS A 327 -31.64 15.46 11.06
CA LYS A 327 -32.16 14.12 10.71
C LYS A 327 -31.08 13.28 10.04
N LEU A 328 -30.31 13.86 9.12
CA LEU A 328 -29.21 13.17 8.47
C LEU A 328 -28.16 12.72 9.49
N ASP A 329 -27.75 13.62 10.39
CA ASP A 329 -26.76 13.31 11.43
C ASP A 329 -27.23 12.20 12.36
N MET A 330 -28.50 12.23 12.78
CA MET A 330 -29.11 11.15 13.58
C MET A 330 -29.10 9.81 12.85
N LEU A 331 -29.47 9.82 11.57
CA LEU A 331 -29.55 8.62 10.74
C LEU A 331 -28.19 7.96 10.53
N VAL A 332 -27.16 8.75 10.26
CA VAL A 332 -25.80 8.24 10.07
C VAL A 332 -25.17 7.81 11.40
N THR A 333 -25.44 8.52 12.50
CA THR A 333 -24.97 8.13 13.85
C THR A 333 -25.55 6.79 14.31
N ALA A 334 -26.71 6.39 13.80
CA ALA A 334 -27.32 5.10 14.11
C ALA A 334 -26.51 3.90 13.57
N ILE A 335 -25.59 4.12 12.62
CA ILE A 335 -24.74 3.09 12.03
C ILE A 335 -23.60 2.75 13.02
N PRO A 336 -23.47 1.49 13.49
CA PRO A 336 -22.50 1.09 14.52
C PRO A 336 -21.02 1.38 14.20
N GLU A 337 -20.67 1.32 12.92
CA GLU A 337 -19.31 1.56 12.42
C GLU A 337 -18.93 3.05 12.41
N VAL A 338 -19.91 3.95 12.45
CA VAL A 338 -19.66 5.40 12.51
C VAL A 338 -19.27 5.77 13.94
N ASP A 339 -18.15 6.48 14.09
CA ASP A 339 -17.67 6.98 15.38
C ASP A 339 -18.25 8.36 15.68
N MET A 340 -18.20 9.26 14.70
CA MET A 340 -18.70 10.62 14.84
C MET A 340 -19.07 11.19 13.47
N ILE A 341 -20.19 11.91 13.41
CA ILE A 341 -20.58 12.73 12.27
C ILE A 341 -20.71 14.19 12.71
N VAL A 342 -20.23 15.10 11.88
CA VAL A 342 -20.46 16.54 12.04
C VAL A 342 -20.93 17.11 10.72
N GLY A 343 -22.19 17.53 10.70
CA GLY A 343 -22.79 18.26 9.60
C GLY A 343 -22.53 19.77 9.68
N LYS A 344 -22.18 20.38 8.54
CA LYS A 344 -22.10 21.83 8.35
C LYS A 344 -23.06 22.23 7.23
N ALA A 345 -23.99 23.15 7.53
CA ALA A 345 -24.83 23.77 6.50
C ALA A 345 -24.24 25.11 6.06
N GLY A 346 -24.06 25.28 4.75
CA GLY A 346 -23.43 26.48 4.20
C GLY A 346 -21.96 26.59 4.58
N ARG A 347 -21.49 27.84 4.69
CA ARG A 347 -20.08 28.15 4.86
C ARG A 347 -19.67 28.41 6.30
N ALA A 348 -18.40 28.13 6.61
CA ALA A 348 -17.73 28.71 7.77
C ALA A 348 -17.42 30.20 7.55
N GLU A 349 -17.11 30.93 8.63
CA GLU A 349 -16.67 32.34 8.61
C GLU A 349 -15.23 32.49 8.05
N THR A 350 -15.02 32.02 6.82
CA THR A 350 -13.74 32.05 6.11
C THR A 350 -13.96 32.32 4.63
N ALA A 351 -12.99 32.99 4.00
CA ALA A 351 -13.04 33.30 2.56
C ALA A 351 -12.85 32.06 1.66
N ILE A 352 -12.39 30.94 2.22
CA ILE A 352 -12.05 29.72 1.47
C ILE A 352 -13.30 28.87 1.18
N ASP A 353 -14.41 29.13 1.89
CA ASP A 353 -15.61 28.30 1.84
C ASP A 353 -16.79 29.08 1.23
N PRO A 354 -17.09 28.87 -0.07
CA PRO A 354 -18.20 29.55 -0.76
C PRO A 354 -19.53 28.79 -0.65
N ALA A 355 -19.67 27.80 0.25
CA ALA A 355 -20.84 26.93 0.31
C ALA A 355 -22.16 27.70 0.59
N PRO A 356 -23.20 27.53 -0.25
CA PRO A 356 -24.53 28.09 0.02
C PRO A 356 -25.24 27.30 1.13
N ILE A 357 -26.21 27.92 1.81
CA ILE A 357 -26.97 27.30 2.92
C ILE A 357 -27.73 26.03 2.50
N SER A 358 -28.01 25.85 1.20
CA SER A 358 -28.63 24.65 0.64
C SER A 358 -27.67 23.47 0.45
N MET A 359 -26.36 23.67 0.59
CA MET A 359 -25.36 22.62 0.52
C MET A 359 -24.90 22.24 1.92
N PHE A 360 -24.88 20.94 2.19
CA PHE A 360 -24.37 20.40 3.44
C PHE A 360 -23.02 19.75 3.20
N GLU A 361 -22.16 19.82 4.20
CA GLU A 361 -20.89 19.10 4.25
C GLU A 361 -20.84 18.34 5.56
N ASN A 362 -20.97 17.02 5.48
CA ASN A 362 -20.96 16.15 6.64
C ASN A 362 -19.66 15.36 6.65
N THR A 363 -18.83 15.61 7.64
CA THR A 363 -17.61 14.84 7.88
C THR A 363 -17.98 13.66 8.76
N ILE A 364 -17.77 12.44 8.25
CA ILE A 364 -18.15 11.19 8.88
C ILE A 364 -16.87 10.42 9.21
N ASN A 365 -16.53 10.29 10.47
CA ASN A 365 -15.45 9.41 10.91
C ASN A 365 -16.04 8.04 11.25
N TYR A 366 -15.35 6.99 10.83
CA TYR A 366 -15.72 5.62 11.15
C TYR A 366 -14.60 4.95 11.94
N LYS A 367 -14.97 3.93 12.71
CA LYS A 367 -14.04 3.14 13.52
C LYS A 367 -13.12 2.35 12.62
N SER A 368 -11.86 2.19 12.99
CA SER A 368 -10.94 1.25 12.33
C SER A 368 -11.49 -0.18 12.37
N GLU A 369 -11.17 -1.01 11.38
CA GLU A 369 -11.67 -2.40 11.34
C GLU A 369 -11.29 -3.17 12.61
N TYR A 370 -10.05 -2.99 13.07
CA TYR A 370 -9.54 -3.56 14.32
C TYR A 370 -9.28 -2.45 15.33
N ALA A 371 -9.43 -2.76 16.61
CA ALA A 371 -9.03 -1.86 17.68
C ALA A 371 -7.52 -1.59 17.61
N THR A 372 -7.14 -0.31 17.62
CA THR A 372 -5.74 0.14 17.54
C THR A 372 -5.38 1.01 18.73
N ASP A 373 -4.11 0.96 19.13
CA ASP A 373 -3.50 1.90 20.06
C ASP A 373 -3.38 3.30 19.42
N ILE A 374 -3.03 4.31 20.22
CA ILE A 374 -2.73 5.67 19.78
C ILE A 374 -1.63 5.74 18.71
N ASN A 375 -0.75 4.75 18.67
CA ASN A 375 0.32 4.64 17.67
C ASN A 375 -0.12 3.94 16.37
N GLY A 376 -1.39 3.54 16.26
CA GLY A 376 -1.93 2.82 15.10
C GLY A 376 -1.61 1.32 15.08
N ASN A 377 -0.98 0.79 16.12
CA ASN A 377 -0.73 -0.65 16.25
C ASN A 377 -2.01 -1.37 16.65
N ARG A 378 -2.32 -2.50 15.98
CA ARG A 378 -3.50 -3.31 16.31
C ARG A 378 -3.33 -3.95 17.68
N LEU A 379 -4.33 -3.77 18.55
CA LEU A 379 -4.37 -4.35 19.89
C LEU A 379 -4.90 -5.77 19.85
N ARG A 380 -4.29 -6.64 20.65
CA ARG A 380 -4.72 -8.02 20.86
C ARG A 380 -5.38 -8.13 22.21
N PHE A 381 -6.45 -8.92 22.27
CA PHE A 381 -7.25 -9.09 23.46
C PHE A 381 -7.40 -10.56 23.81
N LYS A 382 -7.52 -10.83 25.10
CA LYS A 382 -7.63 -12.19 25.62
C LYS A 382 -8.91 -12.85 25.15
N VAL A 383 -8.78 -14.05 24.58
CA VAL A 383 -9.89 -14.86 24.08
C VAL A 383 -9.89 -16.22 24.78
N SER A 384 -11.06 -16.62 25.28
CA SER A 384 -11.32 -17.95 25.83
C SER A 384 -12.46 -18.60 25.04
N GLU A 385 -12.19 -19.75 24.40
CA GLU A 385 -13.18 -20.49 23.57
C GLU A 385 -13.84 -19.63 22.46
N GLY A 386 -13.09 -18.71 21.85
CA GLY A 386 -13.60 -17.81 20.81
C GLY A 386 -14.40 -16.61 21.32
N LYS A 387 -14.44 -16.39 22.65
CA LYS A 387 -15.10 -15.24 23.29
C LYS A 387 -14.08 -14.33 23.95
N TYR A 388 -14.25 -13.02 23.78
CA TYR A 388 -13.37 -12.02 24.37
C TYR A 388 -13.68 -11.83 25.86
N GLU A 389 -12.65 -11.78 26.71
CA GLU A 389 -12.81 -11.58 28.15
C GLU A 389 -12.82 -10.08 28.50
N LEU A 390 -13.83 -9.65 29.24
CA LEU A 390 -13.95 -8.28 29.74
C LEU A 390 -13.37 -8.17 31.16
N LYS A 391 -12.97 -6.96 31.54
CA LYS A 391 -12.50 -6.61 32.88
C LYS A 391 -13.51 -6.94 33.99
N ASP A 392 -14.80 -6.94 33.65
CA ASP A 392 -15.90 -7.30 34.55
C ASP A 392 -16.10 -8.83 34.68
N SER A 393 -15.18 -9.65 34.17
CA SER A 393 -15.24 -11.13 34.14
C SER A 393 -16.40 -11.70 33.30
N THR A 394 -17.02 -10.88 32.45
CA THR A 394 -18.00 -11.30 31.45
C THR A 394 -17.34 -11.61 30.11
N PHE A 395 -18.02 -12.38 29.25
CA PHE A 395 -17.51 -12.75 27.93
C PHE A 395 -18.31 -12.09 26.82
N TYR A 396 -17.64 -11.57 25.80
CA TYR A 396 -18.23 -11.14 24.55
C TYR A 396 -18.10 -12.20 23.48
N ASP A 397 -19.23 -12.58 22.90
CA ASP A 397 -19.29 -13.53 21.80
C ASP A 397 -19.51 -12.77 20.48
N PRO A 398 -18.51 -12.75 19.57
CA PRO A 398 -18.61 -12.06 18.29
C PRO A 398 -19.75 -12.56 17.40
N SER A 399 -20.23 -13.78 17.60
CA SER A 399 -21.27 -14.40 16.76
C SER A 399 -22.70 -14.02 17.13
N THR A 400 -22.92 -13.57 18.37
CA THR A 400 -24.28 -13.30 18.89
C THR A 400 -24.47 -11.85 19.34
N MET A 401 -23.39 -11.14 19.65
CA MET A 401 -23.43 -9.76 20.16
C MET A 401 -22.90 -8.79 19.11
N THR A 402 -23.41 -7.56 19.12
CA THR A 402 -22.93 -6.51 18.21
C THR A 402 -21.77 -5.74 18.83
N PRO A 403 -20.75 -5.34 18.05
CA PRO A 403 -19.56 -4.63 18.58
C PRO A 403 -19.86 -3.32 19.30
N ASN A 404 -21.05 -2.72 19.09
CA ASN A 404 -21.42 -1.43 19.69
C ASN A 404 -21.83 -1.53 21.18
N GLN A 405 -22.04 -2.75 21.69
CA GLN A 405 -22.48 -2.96 23.08
C GLN A 405 -21.34 -2.87 24.10
N ILE A 406 -20.09 -2.83 23.63
CA ILE A 406 -18.89 -2.90 24.46
C ILE A 406 -17.93 -1.81 24.06
N LYS A 407 -17.29 -1.18 25.05
CA LYS A 407 -16.18 -0.28 24.79
C LYS A 407 -14.89 -1.08 24.74
N VAL A 408 -14.01 -0.75 23.81
CA VAL A 408 -12.67 -1.37 23.69
C VAL A 408 -11.88 -1.27 25.01
N SER A 409 -12.13 -0.24 25.83
CA SER A 409 -11.54 -0.06 27.16
C SER A 409 -11.84 -1.19 28.15
N ASP A 410 -12.92 -1.93 27.91
CA ASP A 410 -13.44 -2.94 28.84
C ASP A 410 -12.85 -4.31 28.53
N LEU A 411 -12.15 -4.47 27.40
CA LEU A 411 -11.44 -5.67 27.02
C LEU A 411 -10.08 -5.78 27.74
N ILE A 412 -9.63 -7.01 27.98
CA ILE A 412 -8.33 -7.29 28.58
C ILE A 412 -7.30 -7.51 27.47
N GLU A 413 -6.25 -6.69 27.44
CA GLU A 413 -5.15 -6.81 26.48
C GLU A 413 -4.29 -8.04 26.78
N ASP A 414 -3.89 -8.77 25.74
CA ASP A 414 -3.07 -9.99 25.83
C ASP A 414 -2.19 -10.15 24.58
N GLU A 415 -0.89 -10.44 24.74
CA GLU A 415 0.06 -10.56 23.62
C GLU A 415 -0.23 -11.79 22.74
N ASP A 416 -0.73 -12.87 23.34
CA ASP A 416 -1.11 -14.12 22.66
C ASP A 416 -2.60 -14.14 22.24
N GLY A 417 -3.31 -13.03 22.45
CA GLY A 417 -4.73 -12.87 22.15
C GLY A 417 -5.06 -12.67 20.66
N GLU A 418 -6.34 -12.46 20.37
CA GLU A 418 -6.84 -12.19 19.01
C GLU A 418 -7.17 -10.71 18.81
N TYR A 419 -7.20 -10.26 17.55
CA TYR A 419 -7.54 -8.88 17.19
C TYR A 419 -9.05 -8.66 17.26
N PHE A 420 -9.47 -7.71 18.10
CA PHE A 420 -10.89 -7.35 18.21
C PHE A 420 -11.35 -6.56 16.97
N ARG A 421 -12.29 -7.15 16.22
CA ARG A 421 -12.90 -6.55 15.04
C ARG A 421 -14.11 -5.70 15.45
N GLN A 422 -14.12 -4.44 15.05
CA GLN A 422 -15.15 -3.46 15.42
C GLN A 422 -16.33 -3.41 14.44
N TRP A 423 -16.15 -3.94 13.22
CA TRP A 423 -17.17 -3.92 12.17
C TRP A 423 -18.07 -5.17 12.24
N ARG A 424 -19.35 -5.01 11.85
CA ARG A 424 -20.27 -6.15 11.71
C ARG A 424 -19.79 -7.13 10.63
N ASP A 425 -20.20 -8.40 10.73
CA ASP A 425 -19.69 -9.50 9.90
C ASP A 425 -19.87 -9.32 8.38
N HIS A 426 -20.99 -8.72 7.96
CA HIS A 426 -21.29 -8.47 6.54
C HIS A 426 -20.53 -7.26 5.98
N ILE A 427 -19.98 -6.39 6.83
CA ILE A 427 -19.17 -5.25 6.43
C ILE A 427 -17.72 -5.71 6.34
N ARG A 428 -17.13 -5.73 5.13
CA ARG A 428 -15.73 -6.15 4.92
C ARG A 428 -14.87 -5.05 4.35
N THR A 429 -15.48 -4.07 3.72
CA THR A 429 -14.79 -2.96 3.09
C THR A 429 -15.37 -1.63 3.55
N PRO A 430 -14.59 -0.53 3.50
CA PRO A 430 -15.13 0.81 3.69
C PRO A 430 -16.27 1.15 2.72
N ASP A 431 -16.31 0.50 1.54
CA ASP A 431 -17.40 0.67 0.57
C ASP A 431 -18.73 0.10 1.08
N ASP A 432 -18.70 -0.98 1.87
CA ASP A 432 -19.91 -1.54 2.48
C ASP A 432 -20.51 -0.57 3.51
N ILE A 433 -19.64 0.10 4.30
CA ILE A 433 -20.07 1.16 5.23
C ILE A 433 -20.68 2.33 4.44
N TRP A 434 -20.04 2.73 3.34
CA TRP A 434 -20.57 3.80 2.48
C TRP A 434 -21.93 3.43 1.88
N ASN A 435 -22.12 2.20 1.42
CA ASN A 435 -23.38 1.72 0.88
C ASN A 435 -24.49 1.74 1.96
N GLU A 436 -24.17 1.37 3.21
CA GLU A 436 -25.11 1.52 4.31
C GLU A 436 -25.46 3.00 4.55
N ILE A 437 -24.47 3.90 4.61
CA ILE A 437 -24.72 5.35 4.74
C ILE A 437 -25.67 5.82 3.64
N VAL A 438 -25.39 5.51 2.38
CA VAL A 438 -26.24 5.88 1.22
C VAL A 438 -27.65 5.32 1.35
N SER A 439 -27.81 4.10 1.89
CA SER A 439 -29.12 3.47 2.06
C SER A 439 -29.99 4.20 3.10
N VAL A 440 -29.38 4.77 4.15
CA VAL A 440 -30.10 5.41 5.25
C VAL A 440 -30.39 6.89 4.95
N ILE A 441 -29.54 7.59 4.18
CA ILE A 441 -29.67 9.03 3.88
C ILE A 441 -30.71 9.38 2.81
N ASN A 442 -31.61 8.46 2.45
CA ASN A 442 -32.65 8.71 1.44
C ASN A 442 -33.79 9.59 1.99
N LEU A 443 -33.50 10.88 2.18
CA LEU A 443 -34.43 11.88 2.67
C LEU A 443 -35.13 12.59 1.49
N PRO A 444 -36.46 12.80 1.55
CA PRO A 444 -37.17 13.57 0.54
C PRO A 444 -36.61 14.99 0.40
N GLY A 445 -36.38 15.45 -0.83
CA GLY A 445 -35.89 16.81 -1.10
C GLY A 445 -34.38 17.00 -0.98
N VAL A 446 -33.62 15.92 -0.78
CA VAL A 446 -32.15 15.91 -0.72
C VAL A 446 -31.58 15.09 -1.88
N THR A 447 -30.49 15.56 -2.48
CA THR A 447 -29.80 14.85 -3.55
C THR A 447 -28.88 13.74 -3.03
N SER A 448 -28.65 12.70 -3.84
CA SER A 448 -27.60 11.72 -3.57
C SER A 448 -26.22 12.33 -3.81
N SER A 449 -25.29 12.12 -2.89
CA SER A 449 -23.91 12.62 -3.02
C SER A 449 -22.97 11.52 -3.52
N PRO A 450 -22.02 11.82 -4.43
CA PRO A 450 -20.94 10.89 -4.74
C PRO A 450 -20.05 10.67 -3.52
N LYS A 451 -19.39 9.50 -3.45
CA LYS A 451 -18.40 9.22 -2.40
C LYS A 451 -17.22 10.18 -2.53
N LEU A 452 -17.05 11.06 -1.55
CA LEU A 452 -15.91 11.96 -1.47
C LEU A 452 -15.06 11.64 -0.24
N HIS A 453 -13.77 11.88 -0.38
CA HIS A 453 -12.81 11.83 0.72
C HIS A 453 -12.43 13.27 1.08
N PRO A 454 -12.17 13.59 2.37
CA PRO A 454 -11.79 14.94 2.79
C PRO A 454 -10.57 15.53 2.04
N SER A 455 -9.67 14.71 1.49
CA SER A 455 -8.55 15.19 0.66
C SER A 455 -8.92 15.46 -0.82
N LYS A 456 -10.07 14.98 -1.29
CA LYS A 456 -10.60 15.18 -2.65
C LYS A 456 -11.92 15.96 -2.58
N PRO A 457 -11.90 17.28 -2.33
CA PRO A 457 -13.08 18.08 -2.65
C PRO A 457 -13.30 17.96 -4.16
N GLY A 458 -14.56 17.67 -4.56
CA GLY A 458 -14.92 17.38 -5.95
C GLY A 458 -14.29 18.37 -6.93
N SER A 459 -13.66 17.83 -7.97
CA SER A 459 -13.09 18.60 -9.08
C SER A 459 -14.17 19.26 -9.91
#